data_AF-A0A496N3H8-F1
#
_entry.id   AF-A0A496N3H8-F1
#
_cell.length_a   1.000
_cell.length_b   1.000
_cell.length_c   1.000
_cell.angle_alpha   90.00
_cell.angle_beta   90.00
_cell.angle_gamma   90.00
#
_symmetry.space_group_name_H-M   'P 1'
#
loop_
_entity.id
_entity.type
_entity.pdbx_description
1 polymer ?
#
loop_
_entity_poly.entity_id
_entity_poly.type
_entity_poly.pdbx_seq_one_letter_code
_entity_poly.pdbx_strand_id
1 'polypeptide(L)'
;KVRILQLWSAGMREILQRYYITVSILRKDPGIARGLLEKESQLVAQRLSVLHGINAPEFFDKAVFSAFIANLKEEGYFDDDKEKLHELATILEHLISSEVCLTINSAADKADDVEIEVEEEDKSNKDE
;
A
#
# COMPACT_ATOMS: atom_id res chain seq x y z
N LYS A 1 -1.16 30.16 -12.25
CA LYS A 1 -2.24 29.41 -11.58
C LYS A 1 -2.23 27.91 -11.90
N VAL A 2 -2.00 27.48 -13.16
CA VAL A 2 -1.94 26.06 -13.56
C VAL A 2 -0.88 25.22 -12.80
N ARG A 3 0.29 25.79 -12.48
CA ARG A 3 1.35 25.07 -11.74
C ARG A 3 0.94 24.57 -10.35
N ILE A 4 0.06 25.29 -9.66
CA ILE A 4 -0.45 24.88 -8.33
C ILE A 4 -1.35 23.65 -8.50
N LEU A 5 -2.25 23.66 -9.48
CA LEU A 5 -3.09 22.50 -9.78
C LEU A 5 -2.27 21.27 -10.17
N GLN A 6 -1.17 21.47 -10.91
CA GLN A 6 -0.26 20.37 -11.29
C GLN A 6 0.46 19.79 -10.08
N LEU A 7 0.91 20.63 -9.13
CA LEU A 7 1.57 20.18 -7.90
C LEU A 7 0.61 19.38 -7.01
N TRP A 8 -0.62 19.88 -6.84
CA TRP A 8 -1.66 19.17 -6.09
C TRP A 8 -2.06 17.85 -6.75
N SER A 9 -2.13 17.85 -8.08
CA SER A 9 -2.39 16.64 -8.87
C SER A 9 -1.28 15.59 -8.69
N ALA A 10 -0.03 16.00 -8.51
CA ALA A 10 1.08 15.08 -8.22
C ALA A 10 0.93 14.42 -6.84
N GLY A 11 0.69 15.20 -5.78
CA GLY A 11 0.48 14.65 -4.44
C GLY A 11 -0.73 13.70 -4.36
N MET A 12 -1.82 14.01 -5.09
CA MET A 12 -2.98 13.12 -5.14
C MET A 12 -2.70 11.79 -5.86
N ARG A 13 -1.92 11.81 -6.95
CA ARG A 13 -1.50 10.57 -7.62
C ARG A 13 -0.68 9.69 -6.69
N GLU A 14 0.24 10.28 -5.94
CA GLU A 14 1.10 9.53 -5.03
C GLU A 14 0.32 8.86 -3.90
N ILE A 15 -0.70 9.53 -3.36
CA ILE A 15 -1.59 8.96 -2.34
C ILE A 15 -2.40 7.80 -2.91
N LEU A 16 -3.00 7.98 -4.10
CA LEU A 16 -3.76 6.93 -4.76
C LEU A 16 -2.90 5.70 -5.04
N GLN A 17 -1.65 5.89 -5.48
CA GLN A 17 -0.70 4.81 -5.71
C GLN A 17 -0.41 4.01 -4.44
N ARG A 18 -0.13 4.67 -3.30
CA ARG A 18 0.09 4.01 -2.01
C ARG A 18 -1.13 3.20 -1.55
N TYR A 19 -2.32 3.75 -1.72
CA TYR A 19 -3.55 3.06 -1.38
C TYR A 19 -3.79 1.83 -2.26
N TYR A 20 -3.56 1.96 -3.57
CA TYR A 20 -3.67 0.84 -4.50
C TYR A 20 -2.65 -0.26 -4.21
N ILE A 21 -1.40 0.08 -3.87
CA ILE A 21 -0.40 -0.90 -3.45
C ILE A 21 -0.95 -1.75 -2.29
N THR A 22 -1.39 -1.10 -1.21
CA THR A 22 -1.89 -1.78 -0.02
C THR A 22 -3.12 -2.65 -0.34
N VAL A 23 -4.09 -2.10 -1.07
CA VAL A 23 -5.31 -2.82 -1.45
C VAL A 23 -5.02 -3.96 -2.42
N SER A 24 -4.04 -3.81 -3.32
CA SER A 24 -3.66 -4.85 -4.28
C SER A 24 -3.04 -6.06 -3.59
N ILE A 25 -2.21 -5.83 -2.56
CA ILE A 25 -1.59 -6.88 -1.75
C ILE A 25 -2.66 -7.56 -0.90
N LEU A 26 -3.51 -6.78 -0.21
CA LEU A 26 -4.61 -7.31 0.58
C LEU A 26 -5.63 -8.11 -0.26
N ARG A 27 -5.83 -7.73 -1.53
CA ARG A 27 -6.70 -8.48 -2.47
C ARG A 27 -6.07 -9.81 -2.88
N LYS A 28 -4.74 -9.89 -2.97
CA LYS A 28 -4.00 -11.12 -3.29
C LYS A 28 -3.99 -12.08 -2.11
N ASP A 29 -3.70 -11.57 -0.92
CA ASP A 29 -3.75 -12.32 0.33
C ASP A 29 -4.65 -11.61 1.36
N PRO A 30 -5.94 -11.96 1.44
CA PRO A 30 -6.87 -11.36 2.41
C PRO A 30 -6.58 -11.79 3.86
N GLY A 31 -5.76 -12.83 4.08
CA GLY A 31 -5.38 -13.33 5.42
C GLY A 31 -4.09 -12.72 5.97
N ILE A 32 -3.44 -11.83 5.22
CA ILE A 32 -2.13 -11.28 5.56
C ILE A 32 -2.12 -10.55 6.92
N ALA A 33 -1.08 -10.79 7.71
CA ALA A 33 -0.86 -10.07 8.96
C ALA A 33 -0.56 -8.59 8.69
N ARG A 34 -1.10 -7.67 9.51
CA ARG A 34 -0.94 -6.22 9.33
C ARG A 34 0.53 -5.79 9.18
N GLY A 35 1.43 -6.37 9.95
CA GLY A 35 2.86 -6.07 9.89
C GLY A 35 3.54 -6.54 8.60
N LEU A 36 3.10 -7.67 8.05
CA LEU A 36 3.57 -8.17 6.75
C LEU A 36 3.02 -7.30 5.61
N LEU A 37 1.72 -6.98 5.63
CA LEU A 37 1.10 -6.11 4.64
C LEU A 37 1.79 -4.75 4.56
N GLU A 38 2.13 -4.17 5.71
CA GLU A 38 2.84 -2.90 5.78
C GLU A 38 4.25 -3.00 5.18
N LYS A 39 5.01 -4.04 5.55
CA LYS A 39 6.37 -4.27 5.04
C LYS A 39 6.37 -4.49 3.53
N GLU A 40 5.46 -5.32 3.01
CA GLU A 40 5.32 -5.55 1.57
C GLU A 40 4.88 -4.29 0.82
N SER A 41 3.90 -3.56 1.36
CA SER A 41 3.44 -2.29 0.77
C SER A 41 4.58 -1.28 0.70
N GLN A 42 5.41 -1.21 1.74
CA GLN A 42 6.59 -0.35 1.78
C GLN A 42 7.63 -0.76 0.71
N LEU A 43 7.92 -2.05 0.58
CA LEU A 43 8.88 -2.56 -0.42
C LEU A 43 8.42 -2.27 -1.85
N VAL A 44 7.14 -2.49 -2.14
CA VAL A 44 6.54 -2.20 -3.46
C VAL A 44 6.60 -0.69 -3.74
N ALA A 45 6.28 0.15 -2.75
CA ALA A 45 6.35 1.60 -2.88
C ALA A 45 7.79 2.10 -3.10
N GLN A 46 8.78 1.51 -2.43
CA GLN A 46 10.19 1.83 -2.63
C GLN A 46 10.64 1.50 -4.06
N ARG A 47 10.28 0.31 -4.56
CA ARG A 47 10.57 -0.09 -5.96
C ARG A 47 9.93 0.87 -6.96
N LEU A 48 8.68 1.23 -6.73
CA LEU A 48 7.93 2.16 -7.58
C LEU A 48 8.55 3.57 -7.55
N SER A 49 8.98 4.04 -6.38
CA SER A 49 9.68 5.32 -6.23
C SER A 49 10.98 5.37 -7.03
N VAL A 50 11.79 4.30 -7.00
CA VAL A 50 13.01 4.20 -7.80
C VAL A 50 12.70 4.18 -9.30
N LEU A 51 11.69 3.42 -9.74
CA LEU A 51 11.36 3.30 -11.16
C LEU A 51 10.80 4.60 -11.76
N HIS A 52 9.97 5.31 -11.01
CA HIS A 52 9.33 6.55 -11.48
C HIS A 52 10.06 7.83 -11.04
N GLY A 53 11.20 7.71 -10.36
CA GLY A 53 11.98 8.86 -9.89
C GLY A 53 11.24 9.74 -8.87
N ILE A 54 10.33 9.14 -8.10
CA ILE A 54 9.53 9.85 -7.07
C ILE A 54 10.43 10.09 -5.87
N ASN A 55 10.95 11.31 -5.71
CA ASN A 55 11.77 11.68 -4.56
C ASN A 55 10.91 12.30 -3.44
N ALA A 56 9.94 11.53 -2.94
CA ALA A 56 9.08 11.93 -1.84
C ALA A 56 9.30 10.99 -0.65
N PRO A 57 9.88 11.46 0.48
CA PRO A 57 10.17 10.61 1.63
C PRO A 57 8.89 10.00 2.23
N GLU A 58 7.75 10.67 2.03
CA GLU A 58 6.42 10.21 2.46
C GLU A 58 5.88 9.04 1.62
N PHE A 59 6.46 8.75 0.45
CA PHE A 59 5.92 7.77 -0.48
C PHE A 59 6.08 6.32 0.00
N PHE A 60 7.17 6.07 0.74
CA PHE A 60 7.49 4.76 1.32
C PHE A 60 7.58 4.84 2.86
N ASP A 61 6.90 5.83 3.46
CA ASP A 61 6.88 6.01 4.90
C ASP A 61 6.00 4.94 5.56
N LYS A 62 6.58 4.23 6.52
CA LYS A 62 5.93 3.14 7.28
C LYS A 62 4.65 3.62 7.95
N ALA A 63 4.67 4.76 8.64
CA ALA A 63 3.54 5.26 9.43
C ALA A 63 2.34 5.62 8.55
N VAL A 64 2.58 6.06 7.31
CA VAL A 64 1.50 6.31 6.34
C VAL A 64 0.77 5.02 5.97
N PHE A 65 1.52 3.93 5.73
CA PHE A 65 0.91 2.61 5.50
C PHE A 65 0.23 2.08 6.76
N SER A 66 0.85 2.20 7.94
CA SER A 66 0.25 1.79 9.22
C SER A 66 -1.11 2.43 9.44
N ALA A 67 -1.20 3.75 9.24
CA ALA A 67 -2.43 4.51 9.42
C ALA A 67 -3.51 4.10 8.41
N PHE A 68 -3.14 3.91 7.13
CA PHE A 68 -4.08 3.47 6.11
C PHE A 68 -4.60 2.05 6.36
N ILE A 69 -3.72 1.11 6.72
CA ILE A 69 -4.07 -0.27 7.08
C ILE A 69 -4.97 -0.30 8.31
N ALA A 70 -4.74 0.57 9.30
CA ALA A 70 -5.62 0.72 10.45
C ALA A 70 -7.03 1.15 10.05
N ASN A 71 -7.15 2.19 9.23
CA ASN A 71 -8.44 2.66 8.73
C ASN A 71 -9.16 1.57 7.93
N LEU A 72 -8.45 0.83 7.06
CA LEU A 72 -9.03 -0.29 6.32
C LEU A 72 -9.59 -1.38 7.25
N LYS A 73 -8.93 -1.62 8.38
CA LYS A 73 -9.42 -2.58 9.38
C LYS A 73 -10.63 -2.07 10.15
N GLU A 74 -10.63 -0.80 10.54
CA GLU A 74 -11.76 -0.19 11.26
C GLU A 74 -13.03 -0.14 10.39
N GLU A 75 -12.87 0.05 9.09
CA GLU A 75 -13.97 0.05 8.11
C GLU A 75 -14.40 -1.36 7.66
N GLY A 76 -13.75 -2.42 8.16
CA GLY A 76 -14.14 -3.82 7.87
C GLY A 76 -13.68 -4.36 6.51
N TYR A 77 -12.65 -3.78 5.88
CA TYR A 77 -12.11 -4.28 4.60
C TYR A 77 -11.27 -5.57 4.72
N PHE A 78 -10.96 -5.98 5.95
CA PHE A 78 -10.29 -7.26 6.26
C PHE A 78 -11.29 -8.38 6.59
N ASP A 79 -12.56 -8.06 6.77
CA ASP A 79 -13.61 -9.04 7.01
C ASP A 79 -14.06 -9.71 5.70
N ASP A 80 -14.90 -10.74 5.79
CA ASP A 80 -15.29 -11.63 4.67
C ASP A 80 -16.00 -10.94 3.48
N ASP A 81 -16.25 -9.63 3.56
CA ASP A 81 -16.83 -8.79 2.50
C ASP A 81 -15.81 -8.49 1.38
N LYS A 82 -15.38 -9.54 0.68
CA LYS A 82 -14.46 -9.47 -0.47
C LYS A 82 -14.99 -8.58 -1.61
N GLU A 83 -16.31 -8.40 -1.70
CA GLU A 83 -16.93 -7.50 -2.68
C GLU A 83 -16.55 -6.04 -2.45
N LYS A 84 -16.59 -5.56 -1.19
CA LYS A 84 -16.23 -4.17 -0.88
C LYS A 84 -14.77 -3.89 -1.24
N LEU A 85 -13.87 -4.80 -0.89
CA LEU A 85 -12.46 -4.69 -1.24
C LEU A 85 -12.24 -4.70 -2.76
N HIS A 86 -13.00 -5.53 -3.49
CA HIS A 86 -12.92 -5.60 -4.95
C HIS A 86 -13.42 -4.31 -5.63
N GLU A 87 -14.53 -3.74 -5.15
CA GLU A 87 -15.03 -2.45 -5.63
C GLU A 87 -14.00 -1.34 -5.41
N LEU A 88 -13.40 -1.29 -4.22
CA LEU A 88 -12.36 -0.30 -3.90
C LEU A 88 -11.13 -0.45 -4.81
N ALA A 89 -10.66 -1.67 -4.99
CA ALA A 89 -9.54 -1.96 -5.87
C ALA A 89 -9.83 -1.53 -7.31
N THR A 90 -11.06 -1.79 -7.79
CA THR A 90 -11.51 -1.42 -9.14
C THR A 90 -11.56 0.09 -9.31
N ILE A 91 -12.08 0.83 -8.33
CA ILE A 91 -12.12 2.30 -8.36
C ILE A 91 -10.69 2.86 -8.40
N LEU A 92 -9.79 2.36 -7.53
CA LEU A 92 -8.40 2.79 -7.49
C LEU A 92 -7.67 2.48 -8.81
N GLU A 93 -7.95 1.33 -9.43
CA GLU A 93 -7.36 0.93 -10.71
C GLU A 93 -7.78 1.84 -11.87
N HIS A 94 -9.02 2.38 -11.85
CA HIS A 94 -9.47 3.36 -12.85
C HIS A 94 -8.89 4.77 -12.63
N LEU A 95 -8.47 5.08 -11.40
CA LEU A 95 -7.90 6.39 -11.04
C LEU A 95 -6.38 6.46 -11.26
N ILE A 96 -5.73 5.31 -11.42
CA ILE A 96 -4.29 5.17 -11.64
C ILE A 96 -4.02 4.79 -13.10
N SER A 97 -2.92 5.26 -13.67
CA SER A 97 -2.52 4.90 -15.02
C SER A 97 -2.18 3.40 -15.13
N SER A 98 -2.62 2.74 -16.21
CA SER A 98 -2.40 1.31 -16.44
C SER A 98 -0.92 0.89 -16.34
N GLU A 99 0.03 1.73 -16.78
CA GLU A 99 1.47 1.50 -16.63
C GLU A 99 1.92 1.36 -15.16
N VAL A 100 1.35 2.18 -14.29
CA VAL A 100 1.65 2.15 -12.85
C VAL A 100 1.03 0.92 -12.21
N CYS A 101 -0.20 0.54 -12.61
CA CYS A 101 -0.83 -0.70 -12.15
C CYS A 101 0.01 -1.94 -12.54
N LEU A 102 0.52 -2.00 -13.78
CA LEU A 102 1.38 -3.10 -14.23
C LEU A 102 2.69 -3.17 -13.43
N THR A 103 3.28 -2.00 -13.15
CA THR A 103 4.51 -1.92 -12.35
C THR A 103 4.28 -2.37 -10.91
N ILE A 104 3.18 -1.92 -10.28
CA ILE A 104 2.81 -2.29 -8.91
C ILE A 104 2.56 -3.79 -8.82
N ASN A 105 1.77 -4.35 -9.74
CA ASN A 105 1.47 -5.78 -9.76
C ASN A 105 2.75 -6.62 -9.97
N SER A 106 3.62 -6.23 -10.90
CA SER A 106 4.91 -6.89 -11.13
C SER A 106 5.87 -6.76 -9.94
N ALA A 107 5.85 -5.63 -9.23
CA ALA A 107 6.67 -5.42 -8.04
C ALA A 107 6.15 -6.23 -6.84
N ALA A 108 4.83 -6.39 -6.72
CA ALA A 108 4.20 -7.24 -5.71
C ALA A 108 4.45 -8.73 -5.99
N ASP A 109 4.41 -9.18 -7.25
CA ASP A 109 4.70 -10.59 -7.60
C ASP A 109 6.16 -10.99 -7.31
N LYS A 110 7.07 -10.01 -7.23
CA LYS A 110 8.49 -10.20 -6.89
C LYS A 110 8.79 -9.96 -5.41
N ALA A 111 7.79 -9.69 -4.58
CA ALA A 111 7.98 -9.56 -3.13
C ALA A 111 8.03 -10.93 -2.44
N ASP A 112 7.38 -11.94 -3.03
CA ASP A 112 7.36 -13.35 -2.56
C ASP A 112 8.75 -14.03 -2.50
N ASP A 113 9.74 -13.57 -3.28
CA ASP A 113 11.07 -14.19 -3.38
C ASP A 113 12.06 -13.72 -2.29
N VAL A 114 11.67 -12.79 -1.41
CA VAL A 114 12.52 -12.32 -0.32
C VAL A 114 12.10 -13.04 0.96
N GLU A 115 12.93 -13.96 1.45
CA GLU A 115 12.76 -14.59 2.77
C GLU A 115 12.58 -13.48 3.84
N ILE A 116 11.35 -13.34 4.33
CA ILE A 116 11.01 -12.37 5.35
C ILE A 116 11.39 -13.01 6.70
N GLU A 117 12.56 -12.65 7.23
CA GLU A 117 12.81 -12.78 8.68
C GLU A 117 11.78 -11.91 9.40
N VAL A 118 10.87 -12.58 10.10
CA VAL A 118 9.86 -11.96 10.96
C VAL A 118 10.56 -11.73 12.29
N GLU A 119 11.11 -10.52 12.49
CA GLU A 119 11.41 -10.06 13.85
C GLU A 119 10.07 -9.80 14.54
N GLU A 120 9.61 -10.80 15.30
CA GLU A 120 8.54 -10.65 16.28
C GLU A 120 9.01 -9.62 17.33
N GLU A 121 8.67 -8.34 17.15
CA GLU A 121 8.58 -7.43 18.29
C GLU A 121 7.30 -7.78 19.08
N ASP A 122 7.40 -8.87 19.85
CA ASP A 122 6.56 -9.11 21.01
C ASP A 122 6.87 -8.03 22.06
N LYS A 123 6.04 -6.99 22.10
CA LYS A 123 5.91 -6.15 23.30
C LYS A 123 4.67 -6.56 24.08
N SER A 124 4.63 -7.83 24.50
CA SER A 124 4.22 -8.17 25.84
C SER A 124 5.15 -7.46 26.82
N ASN A 125 4.70 -6.35 27.39
CA ASN A 125 4.97 -6.14 28.80
C ASN A 125 3.65 -5.83 29.50
N LYS A 126 3.13 -6.90 30.10
CA LYS A 126 2.07 -6.95 31.08
C LYS A 126 2.45 -6.16 32.34
N ASP A 127 1.40 -5.60 32.93
CA ASP A 127 1.12 -5.53 34.37
C ASP A 127 2.18 -4.91 35.31
N GLU A 128 1.95 -3.66 35.72
CA GLU A 128 1.67 -3.31 37.13
C GLU A 128 0.93 -1.96 37.24
#